data_AF-A0A519SDA7-F1
#
_entry.id   AF-A0A519SDA7-F1
#
_cell.length_a   1.000
_cell.length_b   1.000
_cell.length_c   1.000
_cell.angle_alpha   90.00
_cell.angle_beta   90.00
_cell.angle_gamma   90.00
#
_symmetry.space_group_name_H-M   'P 1'
#
loop_
_entity.id
_entity.type
_entity.pdbx_description
1 polymer ?
#
loop_
_entity_poly.entity_id
_entity_poly.type
_entity_poly.pdbx_seq_one_letter_code
_entity_poly.pdbx_strand_id
1 'polypeptide(L)' 'MNILVLNSGSSSIKYQLFRWPDERPACSGLVER' A
#
# COMPACT_ATOMS: atom_id res chain seq x y z
N MET A 1 -11.64 -7.05 6.67
CA MET A 1 -10.77 -7.78 5.69
C MET A 1 -9.52 -6.94 5.46
N ASN A 2 -8.34 -7.55 5.28
CA ASN A 2 -7.13 -6.78 4.97
C ASN A 2 -6.91 -6.75 3.46
N ILE A 3 -6.74 -5.56 2.90
CA ILE A 3 -6.51 -5.34 1.47
C ILE A 3 -5.15 -4.67 1.31
N LEU A 4 -4.20 -5.35 0.67
CA LEU A 4 -2.90 -4.80 0.33
C LEU A 4 -2.93 -4.32 -1.13
N VAL A 5 -2.73 -3.01 -1.33
CA VAL A 5 -2.63 -2.39 -2.65
C VAL A 5 -1.15 -2.13 -2.95
N LEU A 6 -0.69 -2.64 -4.09
CA LEU A 6 0.68 -2.44 -4.57
C LEU A 6 0.67 -1.72 -5.91
N ASN A 7 1.53 -0.71 -6.03
CA ASN A 7 1.92 -0.13 -7.30
C ASN A 7 3.43 -0.41 -7.48
N SER A 8 3.75 -1.27 -8.45
CA SER A 8 5.11 -1.72 -8.72
C SER A 8 5.65 -1.00 -9.96
N GLY A 9 6.59 -0.07 -9.75
CA GLY A 9 7.46 0.44 -10.79
C GLY A 9 8.64 -0.52 -11.05
N SER A 10 9.45 -0.23 -12.08
CA SER A 10 10.64 -1.03 -12.39
C SER A 10 11.74 -0.94 -11.33
N SER A 11 11.76 0.11 -10.51
CA SER A 11 12.75 0.33 -9.46
C SER A 11 12.16 0.89 -8.15
N SER A 12 10.84 0.78 -7.95
CA SER A 12 10.17 1.24 -6.73
C SER A 12 8.85 0.51 -6.51
N ILE A 13 8.41 0.45 -5.26
CA ILE A 13 7.11 -0.09 -4.87
C ILE A 13 6.43 0.89 -3.92
N LYS A 14 5.26 1.38 -4.30
CA LYS A 14 4.35 2.10 -3.40
C LYS A 14 3.31 1.12 -2.88
N TYR A 15 3.11 1.09 -1.56
CA TYR A 15 2.16 0.18 -0.92
C TYR A 15 1.21 0.92 0.01
N GLN A 16 0.00 0.36 0.16
CA GLN A 16 -0.99 0.79 1.14
C GLN A 16 -1.72 -0.45 1.69
N LEU A 17 -1.92 -0.51 3.00
CA LEU A 17 -2.71 -1.55 3.65
C LEU A 17 -4.01 -0.96 4.17
N PHE A 18 -5.15 -1.49 3.74
CA PHE A 18 -6.47 -1.11 4.23
C PHE A 18 -7.04 -2.20 5.14
N ARG A 19 -7.73 -1.79 6.20
CA ARG A 19 -8.57 -2.66 7.02
C ARG A 19 -10.03 -2.37 6.67
N TRP A 20 -10.56 -3.04 5.66
CA TRP A 20 -11.95 -2.85 5.24
C TRP A 20 -12.93 -3.08 6.40
N PRO A 21 -13.94 -2.20 6.60
CA PRO A 21 -14.42 -1.15 5.70
C PRO A 21 -13.78 0.24 5.84
N ASP A 22 -12.69 0.39 6.60
CA ASP A 22 -12.06 1.68 6.80
C ASP A 22 -11.52 2.25 5.48
N GLU A 23 -11.92 3.49 5.15
CA GLU A 23 -11.52 4.19 3.92
C GLU A 23 -10.08 4.73 3.97
N ARG A 24 -9.48 4.79 5.16
CA ARG A 24 -8.10 5.25 5.34
C ARG A 24 -7.14 4.07 5.42
N PRO A 25 -5.97 4.14 4.78
CA PRO A 25 -4.98 3.09 4.91
C PRO A 25 -4.45 3.05 6.36
N ALA A 26 -4.35 1.85 6.91
CA ALA A 26 -3.71 1.59 8.20
C ALA A 26 -2.21 1.90 8.16
N CYS A 27 -1.58 1.69 7.00
CA CYS A 27 -0.24 2.18 6.71
C CYS A 27 -0.03 2.38 5.20
N SER A 28 0.92 3.23 4.87
CA SER A 28 1.38 3.45 3.50
C SER A 28 2.88 3.66 3.49
N GLY A 29 3.53 3.26 2.41
CA GLY A 29 4.94 3.52 2.23
C GLY A 29 5.38 3.52 0.77
N LEU A 30 6.60 3.99 0.57
CA LEU A 30 7.33 3.93 -0.68
C LEU A 30 8.67 3.28 -0.39
N VAL A 31 8.94 2.19 -1.10
CA VAL A 31 10.29 1.63 -1.18
C VAL A 31 10.84 2.05 -2.52
N GLU A 32 11.93 2.80 -2.47
CA GLU A 32 12.77 3.15 -3.61
C GLU A 32 14.22 2.83 -3.24
N ARG A 33 15.19 3.30 -4.02
CA ARG A 33 16.62 3.06 -3.77
C ARG A 33 17.05 3.55 -2.38
#